data_AF-A0A383DGQ5-F1
#
_entry.id   AF-A0A383DGQ5-F1
#
_cell.length_a   1.000
_cell.length_b   1.000
_cell.length_c   1.000
_cell.angle_alpha   90.00
_cell.angle_beta   90.00
_cell.angle_gamma   90.00
#
_symmetry.space_group_name_H-M   'P 1'
#
loop_
_entity.id
_entity.type
_entity.pdbx_description
1 polymer ?
#
loop_
_entity_poly.entity_id
_entity_poly.type
_entity_poly.pdbx_seq_one_letter_code
_entity_poly.pdbx_strand_id
1 'polypeptide(L)'
;DKVLKEIGADEKQTMMVFNKIDQLSERNGNLHCLREHTSAVAVSAKTGEGLDTLQAELGSMLRPIRNRVDLRIPITDGATIARVRAIGQVDEEQYEEDTVYIKARIPPQARGEFTQFENKSE
;
A
#
# COMPACT_ATOMS: atom_id res chain seq x y z
N ASP A 1 3.66 21.18 -1.53
CA ASP A 1 3.34 20.31 -2.68
C ASP A 1 4.23 20.49 -3.91
N LYS A 2 4.66 21.72 -4.27
CA LYS A 2 5.43 21.96 -5.49
C LYS A 2 6.74 21.15 -5.60
N VAL A 3 7.54 21.10 -4.53
CA VAL A 3 8.80 20.33 -4.50
C VAL A 3 8.55 18.81 -4.49
N LEU A 4 7.50 18.33 -3.82
CA LEU A 4 7.17 16.90 -3.78
C LEU A 4 6.76 16.37 -5.17
N LYS A 5 6.07 17.19 -5.96
CA LYS A 5 5.76 16.90 -7.37
C LYS A 5 7.00 16.88 -8.25
N GLU A 6 7.93 17.81 -8.05
CA GLU A 6 9.18 17.88 -8.80
C GLU A 6 10.05 16.62 -8.61
N ILE A 7 9.96 15.95 -7.47
CA ILE A 7 10.67 14.70 -7.17
C ILE A 7 9.83 13.43 -7.39
N GLY A 8 8.62 13.55 -7.95
CA GLY A 8 7.71 12.41 -8.20
C GLY A 8 7.30 11.65 -6.93
N ALA A 9 7.17 12.35 -5.80
CA ALA A 9 6.78 11.77 -4.51
C ALA A 9 5.30 12.02 -4.16
N ASP A 10 4.55 12.70 -5.03
CA ASP A 10 3.15 13.08 -4.80
C ASP A 10 2.18 11.90 -4.88
N GLU A 11 2.53 10.83 -5.59
CA GLU A 11 1.72 9.60 -5.65
C GLU A 11 2.01 8.62 -4.50
N LYS A 12 3.01 8.90 -3.66
CA LYS A 12 3.38 8.01 -2.55
C LYS A 12 2.41 8.17 -1.39
N GLN A 13 2.16 7.08 -0.68
CA GLN A 13 1.39 7.12 0.56
C GLN A 13 2.13 7.97 1.60
N THR A 14 1.45 9.01 2.11
CA THR A 14 2.00 9.94 3.10
C THR A 14 1.26 9.86 4.43
N MET A 15 1.98 10.10 5.53
CA MET A 15 1.42 10.23 6.88
C MET A 15 1.87 11.55 7.50
N MET A 16 0.97 12.22 8.20
CA MET A 16 1.28 13.42 8.96
C MET A 16 1.90 13.05 10.32
N VAL A 17 3.08 13.59 10.62
CA VAL A 17 3.79 13.38 11.88
C VAL A 17 4.05 14.72 12.55
N PHE A 18 3.35 14.98 13.65
CA PHE A 18 3.54 16.16 14.48
C PHE A 18 4.72 15.96 15.42
N ASN A 19 5.90 16.34 14.94
CA ASN A 19 7.13 16.26 15.73
C ASN A 19 7.25 17.45 16.71
N LYS A 20 8.05 17.29 17.76
CA LYS A 20 8.41 18.26 18.81
C LYS A 20 7.33 18.51 19.87
N ILE A 21 6.59 17.46 20.25
CA ILE A 21 5.61 17.57 21.35
C ILE A 21 6.23 17.97 22.69
N ASP A 22 7.55 17.79 22.87
CA ASP A 22 8.31 18.25 24.04
C ASP A 22 8.30 19.78 24.22
N GLN A 23 7.91 20.54 23.19
CA GLN A 23 7.80 22.00 23.24
C GLN A 23 6.37 22.48 23.53
N LEU A 24 5.40 21.56 23.64
CA LEU A 24 4.01 21.91 23.93
C LEU A 24 3.84 22.16 25.43
N SER A 25 3.31 23.33 25.77
CA SER A 25 2.89 23.65 27.14
C SER A 25 1.64 22.86 27.53
N GLU A 26 1.61 22.29 28.74
CA GLU A 26 0.57 21.36 29.23
C GLU A 26 -0.88 21.86 29.10
N ARG A 27 -1.11 23.17 29.01
CA ARG A 27 -2.45 23.77 28.82
C ARG A 27 -3.01 23.63 27.41
N ASN A 28 -2.17 23.32 26.41
CA ASN A 28 -2.53 23.21 24.99
C ASN A 28 -2.31 21.80 24.41
N GLY A 29 -2.12 20.78 25.25
CA GLY A 29 -1.92 19.37 24.86
C GLY A 29 -3.09 18.73 24.11
N ASN A 30 -4.05 19.53 23.66
CA ASN A 30 -5.04 19.10 22.69
C ASN A 30 -4.34 18.99 21.34
N LEU A 31 -3.97 17.76 21.04
CA LEU A 31 -3.78 17.17 19.71
C LEU A 31 -5.05 17.31 18.84
N HIS A 32 -5.72 18.46 18.88
CA HIS A 32 -6.90 18.76 18.08
C HIS A 32 -6.58 18.66 16.59
N CYS A 33 -5.35 19.03 16.22
CA CYS A 33 -4.78 18.81 14.90
C CYS A 33 -4.70 17.33 14.49
N LEU A 34 -4.60 16.37 15.42
CA LEU A 34 -4.71 14.94 15.08
C LEU A 34 -6.14 14.54 14.70
N ARG A 35 -7.16 15.29 15.12
CA ARG A 35 -8.55 15.01 14.73
C ARG A 35 -8.84 15.42 13.29
N GLU A 36 -8.11 16.39 12.77
CA GLU A 36 -8.27 16.89 11.39
C GLU A 36 -7.51 16.03 10.37
N HIS A 37 -6.60 15.17 10.82
CA HIS A 37 -5.80 14.31 9.96
C HIS A 37 -5.98 12.83 10.33
N THR A 38 -6.63 12.08 9.46
CA THR A 38 -6.75 10.63 9.58
C THR A 38 -5.36 10.00 9.70
N SER A 39 -5.13 9.24 10.78
CA SER A 39 -3.86 8.55 11.08
C SER A 39 -2.65 9.46 11.31
N ALA A 40 -2.83 10.68 11.80
CA ALA A 40 -1.71 11.49 12.26
C ALA A 40 -1.16 11.03 13.61
N VAL A 41 0.17 11.07 13.77
CA VAL A 41 0.85 10.74 15.03
C VAL A 41 1.62 11.92 15.57
N ALA A 42 1.66 12.04 16.90
CA ALA A 42 2.40 13.08 17.61
C ALA A 42 3.63 12.45 18.27
N VAL A 43 4.79 13.03 18.05
CA VAL A 43 6.07 12.49 18.52
C VAL A 43 7.01 13.58 19.02
N SER A 44 7.94 13.22 19.88
CA SER A 44 9.17 13.98 20.08
C SER A 44 10.33 13.11 19.64
N ALA A 45 10.91 13.42 18.49
CA ALA A 45 12.13 12.76 18.03
C ALA A 45 13.32 13.01 18.98
N LYS A 46 13.24 14.03 19.83
CA LYS A 46 14.30 14.38 20.79
C LYS A 46 14.23 13.51 22.05
N THR A 47 13.04 13.32 22.61
CA THR A 47 12.86 12.53 23.84
C THR A 47 12.57 11.06 23.56
N GLY A 48 12.15 10.74 22.33
CA GLY A 48 11.70 9.40 21.93
C GLY A 48 10.21 9.16 22.15
N GLU A 49 9.49 10.11 22.76
CA GLU A 49 8.06 9.99 23.01
C GLU A 49 7.26 9.83 21.71
N GLY A 50 6.35 8.86 21.68
CA GLY A 50 5.47 8.60 20.53
C GLY A 50 6.12 7.86 19.34
N LEU A 51 7.43 7.55 19.40
CA LEU A 51 8.10 6.83 18.30
C LEU A 51 7.61 5.38 18.14
N ASP A 52 7.25 4.70 19.22
CA ASP A 52 6.68 3.34 19.16
C ASP A 52 5.33 3.34 18.42
N THR A 53 4.48 4.34 18.71
CA THR A 53 3.20 4.54 18.01
C THR A 53 3.43 4.83 16.53
N LEU A 54 4.38 5.71 16.21
CA LEU A 54 4.78 5.98 14.82
C LEU A 54 5.24 4.70 14.12
N GLN A 55 6.05 3.85 14.77
CA GLN A 55 6.52 2.60 14.19
C GLN A 55 5.37 1.62 13.94
N ALA A 56 4.43 1.49 14.87
CA ALA A 56 3.27 0.62 14.70
C ALA A 56 2.38 1.07 13.53
N GLU A 57 2.11 2.37 13.43
CA GLU A 57 1.32 2.95 12.34
C GLU A 57 2.02 2.82 10.98
N LEU A 58 3.34 3.07 10.91
CA LEU A 58 4.13 2.80 9.71
C LEU A 58 4.06 1.33 9.30
N GLY A 59 4.14 0.41 10.26
CA GLY A 59 3.98 -1.03 10.00
C GLY A 59 2.60 -1.37 9.43
N SER A 60 1.55 -0.70 9.89
CA SER A 60 0.19 -0.85 9.37
C SER A 60 0.07 -0.31 7.94
N MET A 61 0.66 0.86 7.66
CA MET A 61 0.67 1.48 6.32
C MET A 61 1.47 0.67 5.30
N LEU A 62 2.59 0.07 5.73
CA LEU A 62 3.43 -0.76 4.87
C LEU A 62 2.82 -2.14 4.59
N ARG A 63 1.66 -2.48 5.18
CA ARG A 63 0.96 -3.71 4.80
C ARG A 63 0.74 -3.70 3.29
N PRO A 64 1.15 -4.76 2.56
CA PRO A 64 1.02 -4.78 1.12
C PRO A 64 -0.45 -4.59 0.75
N ILE A 65 -0.78 -3.42 0.19
CA ILE A 65 -2.05 -3.24 -0.50
C ILE A 65 -1.97 -4.20 -1.68
N ARG A 66 -2.86 -5.20 -1.70
CA ARG A 66 -2.96 -6.12 -2.81
C ARG A 66 -4.36 -6.05 -3.35
N ASN A 67 -4.48 -5.72 -4.62
CA ASN A 67 -5.76 -5.68 -5.30
C ASN A 67 -6.07 -7.07 -5.84
N ARG A 68 -7.31 -7.50 -5.66
CA ARG A 68 -7.79 -8.72 -6.29
C ARG A 68 -7.89 -8.49 -7.79
N VAL A 69 -7.33 -9.42 -8.56
CA VAL A 69 -7.41 -9.46 -10.01
C VAL A 69 -7.85 -10.85 -10.44
N ASP A 70 -8.67 -10.89 -11.47
CA ASP A 70 -9.08 -12.13 -12.13
C ASP A 70 -8.39 -12.13 -13.49
N LEU A 71 -7.55 -13.12 -13.74
CA LEU A 71 -6.68 -13.21 -14.91
C LEU A 71 -7.07 -14.41 -15.78
N ARG A 72 -7.09 -14.21 -17.09
CA ARG A 72 -7.25 -15.24 -18.11
C ARG A 72 -5.97 -15.33 -18.93
N ILE A 73 -5.15 -16.34 -18.65
CA ILE A 73 -3.81 -16.47 -19.25
C ILE A 73 -3.77 -17.75 -20.10
N PRO A 74 -3.31 -17.69 -21.37
CA PRO A 74 -3.10 -18.90 -22.16
C PRO A 74 -2.15 -19.87 -21.47
N ILE A 75 -2.43 -21.17 -21.51
CA ILE A 75 -1.58 -22.18 -20.84
C ILE A 75 -0.15 -22.22 -21.43
N THR A 76 0.01 -21.76 -22.68
CA THR A 76 1.31 -21.60 -23.35
C THR A 76 2.15 -20.47 -22.76
N ASP A 77 1.56 -19.52 -22.04
CA ASP A 77 2.26 -18.42 -21.38
C ASP A 77 2.58 -18.75 -19.91
N GLY A 78 3.42 -19.77 -19.74
CA GLY A 78 3.90 -20.21 -18.43
C GLY A 78 4.73 -19.14 -17.70
N ALA A 79 5.32 -18.19 -18.43
CA ALA A 79 6.09 -17.10 -17.85
C ALA A 79 5.18 -16.14 -17.07
N THR A 80 4.05 -15.75 -17.64
CA THR A 80 3.05 -14.91 -16.96
C THR A 80 2.47 -15.63 -15.75
N ILE A 81 2.12 -16.92 -15.86
CA ILE A 81 1.60 -17.71 -14.73
C ILE A 81 2.61 -17.77 -13.57
N ALA A 82 3.88 -18.06 -13.87
CA ALA A 82 4.94 -18.07 -12.87
C ALA A 82 5.16 -16.70 -12.23
N ARG A 83 5.07 -15.62 -13.03
CA ARG A 83 5.19 -14.25 -12.56
C ARG A 83 4.09 -13.91 -11.55
N VAL A 84 2.82 -14.19 -11.86
CA VAL A 84 1.68 -13.98 -10.94
C VAL A 84 1.92 -14.68 -9.60
N ARG A 85 2.40 -15.94 -9.63
CA ARG A 85 2.72 -16.72 -8.44
C ARG A 85 3.90 -16.15 -7.64
N ALA A 86 4.88 -15.54 -8.31
CA ALA A 86 6.07 -14.98 -7.67
C ALA A 86 5.78 -13.66 -6.94
N ILE A 87 4.94 -12.80 -7.52
CA ILE A 87 4.70 -11.45 -6.98
C ILE A 87 3.37 -11.30 -6.25
N GLY A 88 2.42 -12.20 -6.50
CA GLY A 88 1.09 -12.18 -5.95
C GLY A 88 0.81 -13.33 -4.99
N GLN A 89 -0.39 -13.33 -4.44
CA GLN A 89 -0.97 -14.47 -3.73
C GLN A 89 -2.15 -15.00 -4.56
N VAL A 90 -2.06 -16.26 -4.98
CA VAL A 90 -3.14 -16.93 -5.72
C VAL A 90 -4.20 -17.41 -4.73
N ASP A 91 -5.43 -16.93 -4.90
CA ASP A 91 -6.60 -17.34 -4.14
C ASP A 91 -7.27 -18.56 -4.79
N GLU A 92 -7.32 -18.60 -6.13
CA GLU A 92 -7.95 -19.67 -6.92
C GLU A 92 -7.26 -19.82 -8.28
N GLU A 93 -7.14 -21.06 -8.78
CA GLU A 93 -6.57 -21.37 -10.09
C GLU A 93 -7.35 -22.52 -10.75
N GLN A 94 -7.84 -22.31 -11.97
CA GLN A 94 -8.60 -23.27 -12.76
C GLN A 94 -7.98 -23.43 -14.15
N TYR A 95 -7.85 -24.67 -14.62
CA TYR A 95 -7.30 -25.00 -15.92
C TYR A 95 -8.42 -25.48 -16.85
N GLU A 96 -8.61 -24.82 -17.98
CA GLU A 96 -9.54 -25.21 -19.04
C GLU A 96 -8.80 -25.27 -20.37
N GLU A 97 -8.72 -26.46 -20.98
CA GLU A 97 -8.14 -26.71 -22.31
C GLU A 97 -6.86 -25.89 -22.61
N ASP A 98 -6.99 -24.72 -23.24
CA ASP A 98 -5.88 -23.84 -23.65
C ASP A 98 -5.67 -22.60 -22.75
N THR A 99 -6.40 -22.46 -21.64
CA THR A 99 -6.45 -21.27 -20.78
C THR A 99 -6.40 -21.62 -19.29
N VAL A 100 -5.73 -20.77 -18.52
CA VAL A 100 -5.70 -20.81 -17.06
C VAL A 100 -6.39 -19.56 -16.51
N TYR A 101 -7.36 -19.76 -15.64
CA TYR A 101 -8.03 -18.69 -14.91
C TYR A 101 -7.43 -18.59 -13.51
N ILE A 102 -6.90 -17.43 -13.17
CA ILE A 102 -6.23 -17.20 -11.88
C ILE A 102 -6.91 -16.04 -11.19
N LYS A 103 -7.44 -16.28 -9.99
CA LYS A 103 -7.82 -15.20 -9.06
C LYS A 103 -6.67 -14.99 -8.10
N ALA A 104 -6.06 -13.82 -8.15
CA ALA A 104 -4.89 -13.51 -7.33
C ALA A 104 -4.98 -12.10 -6.73
N ARG A 105 -4.20 -11.88 -5.68
CA ARG A 105 -3.98 -10.55 -5.09
C ARG A 105 -2.57 -10.11 -5.40
N ILE A 106 -2.45 -9.05 -6.20
CA ILE A 106 -1.16 -8.53 -6.65
C ILE A 106 -0.93 -7.09 -6.15
N PRO A 107 0.33 -6.66 -5.98
CA PRO A 107 0.66 -5.27 -5.69
C PRO A 107 0.17 -4.33 -6.82
N PRO A 108 -0.38 -3.14 -6.49
CA PRO A 108 -0.88 -2.16 -7.46
C PRO A 108 0.14 -1.80 -8.55
N GLN A 109 1.42 -1.70 -8.18
CA GLN A 109 2.52 -1.36 -9.08
C GLN A 109 2.72 -2.40 -10.19
N ALA A 110 2.43 -3.68 -9.90
CA ALA A 110 2.58 -4.76 -10.85
C ALA A 110 1.32 -5.02 -11.68
N ARG A 111 0.20 -4.36 -11.37
CA ARG A 111 -1.07 -4.52 -12.11
C ARG A 111 -0.93 -4.19 -13.60
N GLY A 112 -0.09 -3.21 -13.93
CA GLY A 112 0.24 -2.86 -15.31
C GLY A 112 0.82 -4.01 -16.13
N GLU A 113 1.55 -4.94 -15.49
CA GLU A 113 2.14 -6.11 -16.16
C GLU A 113 1.06 -7.11 -16.65
N PHE A 114 -0.12 -7.13 -16.01
CA PHE A 114 -1.17 -8.13 -16.27
C PHE A 114 -2.43 -7.56 -16.90
N THR A 115 -2.46 -6.28 -17.24
CA THR A 115 -3.68 -5.61 -17.72
C THR A 115 -4.26 -6.25 -18.99
N GLN A 116 -3.41 -6.83 -19.84
CA GLN A 116 -3.84 -7.55 -21.05
C GLN A 116 -4.54 -8.90 -20.79
N PHE A 117 -4.37 -9.45 -19.58
CA PHE A 117 -4.96 -10.72 -19.16
C PHE A 117 -6.10 -10.52 -18.15
N GLU A 118 -6.36 -9.29 -17.69
CA GLU A 118 -7.45 -9.00 -16.76
C GLU A 118 -8.80 -9.33 -17.41
N ASN A 119 -9.54 -10.22 -16.76
CA ASN A 119 -10.93 -10.45 -17.09
C ASN A 119 -11.73 -9.26 -16.54
N LYS A 120 -12.29 -8.43 -17.43
CA LYS A 120 -13.24 -7.39 -17.03
C LYS A 120 -14.54 -8.07 -16.63
N SER A 121 -14.63 -8.53 -15.39
CA SER A 121 -15.91 -8.81 -14.79
C SER A 121 -16.59 -7.45 -14.53
N GLU A 122 -17.66 -7.19 -15.29
CA GLU A 122 -18.62 -6.10 -15.04
C GLU A 122 -19.22 -6.18 -13.63
#